data_AF-S2S5H7-F1
#
_entry.id   AF-S2S5H7-F1
#
_cell.length_a   1.000
_cell.length_b   1.000
_cell.length_c   1.000
_cell.angle_alpha   90.00
_cell.angle_beta   90.00
_cell.angle_gamma   90.00
#
_symmetry.space_group_name_H-M   'P 1'
#
loop_
_entity.id
_entity.type
_entity.pdbx_description
1 polymer ?
#
loop_
_entity_poly.entity_id
_entity_poly.type
_entity_poly.pdbx_seq_one_letter_code
_entity_poly.pdbx_strand_id
1 'polypeptide(L)'
;MINLNGRRGPRNLHPEKVTLVDWKQTVRRIWGYLDTDRRKLLIVFGLTLFTTLATIVGNRVNGIVVDQFITKGRLRELFIVSGLLAGMYFLSSIFTYFQTSITTKVAQRTSAAIRHDLFAKMQRLPMRYFDTHDNGDIMSRLTNDVDNINTALMQTFVQLYTGIISVVGMGIAMLLLSPLLTGIVVLASVATFFYSRTAARITQKAFTIQQQELGSLNTQIEENVSGKQLVQLFDHQQDTIDRFNETNARYTAAAYRAQLFSGVIGPFNNMTNNFAYLLITFAGAVAILRGGTSITVGVIFTFLIYLRNFTGPINNILNLINTLQLSLASAERVFQVVDAEPEKDAPNAVELDHTAGNVKFDHVSFAYDGKTEVLHDISFTAHQGEVVAIVGPTGAGKKPL
;
A
#
# COMPACT_ATOMS: atom_id res chain seq x y z
N MET A 1 4.96 -47.44 -2.99
CA MET A 1 4.35 -46.38 -2.16
C MET A 1 5.04 -45.07 -2.50
N ILE A 2 4.41 -44.25 -3.34
CA ILE A 2 4.93 -42.95 -3.77
C ILE A 2 4.51 -41.94 -2.70
N ASN A 3 5.48 -41.38 -1.98
CA ASN A 3 5.25 -40.38 -0.94
C ASN A 3 4.97 -39.03 -1.61
N LEU A 4 3.68 -38.72 -1.81
CA LEU A 4 3.16 -37.47 -2.39
C LEU A 4 2.91 -36.38 -1.34
N ASN A 5 3.62 -36.38 -0.21
CA ASN A 5 3.49 -35.34 0.81
C ASN A 5 4.32 -34.09 0.49
N GLY A 6 4.05 -33.47 -0.67
CA GLY A 6 4.32 -32.06 -0.91
C GLY A 6 3.09 -31.24 -0.52
N ARG A 7 2.72 -31.24 0.77
CA ARG A 7 1.61 -30.42 1.28
C ARG A 7 1.96 -28.95 1.04
N ARG A 8 1.33 -28.34 0.03
CA ARG A 8 1.19 -26.88 -0.04
C ARG A 8 0.40 -26.46 1.20
N GLY A 9 1.10 -25.95 2.20
CA GLY A 9 0.46 -25.36 3.36
C GLY A 9 -0.47 -24.22 2.91
N PRO A 10 -1.53 -23.92 3.67
CA PRO A 10 -2.40 -22.80 3.34
C PRO A 10 -1.54 -21.55 3.17
N ARG A 11 -1.64 -20.91 2.00
CA ARG A 11 -1.16 -19.54 1.80
C ARG A 11 -1.77 -18.72 2.92
N ASN A 12 -0.96 -18.36 3.91
CA ASN A 12 -1.33 -17.39 4.94
C ASN A 12 -1.60 -16.07 4.23
N LEU A 13 -2.85 -15.89 3.78
CA LEU A 13 -3.41 -14.67 3.24
C LEU A 13 -3.77 -13.66 4.34
N HIS A 14 -3.33 -13.92 5.57
CA HIS A 14 -3.23 -12.87 6.56
C HIS A 14 -1.95 -12.11 6.32
N PRO A 15 -1.98 -10.78 6.25
CA PRO A 15 -0.82 -10.04 6.69
C PRO A 15 -0.68 -10.38 8.18
N GLU A 16 0.09 -11.42 8.48
CA GLU A 16 0.81 -11.49 9.74
C GLU A 16 1.33 -10.07 9.95
N LYS A 17 1.05 -9.44 11.10
CA LYS A 17 1.54 -8.09 11.40
C LYS A 17 3.03 -8.15 11.10
N VAL A 18 3.43 -7.61 9.95
CA VAL A 18 4.81 -7.70 9.50
C VAL A 18 5.54 -6.94 10.59
N THR A 19 6.24 -7.69 11.43
CA THR A 19 7.01 -7.11 12.52
C THR A 19 8.12 -6.38 11.82
N LEU A 20 7.90 -5.08 11.58
CA LEU A 20 8.87 -4.19 10.99
C LEU A 20 10.13 -4.29 11.86
N VAL A 21 11.15 -5.00 11.38
CA VAL A 21 12.36 -5.24 12.18
C VAL A 21 13.09 -3.93 12.37
N ASP A 22 13.11 -3.06 11.34
CA ASP A 22 13.70 -1.71 11.41
C ASP A 22 13.09 -0.71 10.39
N TRP A 23 11.87 -0.22 10.67
CA TRP A 23 11.19 0.74 9.77
C TRP A 23 12.01 2.01 9.47
N LYS A 24 12.82 2.47 10.44
CA LYS A 24 13.67 3.67 10.28
C LYS A 24 14.75 3.46 9.22
N GLN A 25 15.37 2.27 9.20
CA GLN A 25 16.40 1.93 8.22
C GLN A 25 15.80 1.82 6.82
N THR A 26 14.65 1.15 6.70
CA THR A 26 13.91 1.02 5.45
C THR A 26 13.53 2.39 4.88
N VAL A 27 12.98 3.29 5.70
CA VAL A 27 12.68 4.67 5.29
C VAL A 27 13.94 5.42 4.86
N ARG A 28 15.04 5.29 5.61
CA ARG A 28 16.31 5.94 5.26
C ARG A 28 16.88 5.46 3.93
N ARG A 29 16.75 4.16 3.61
CA ARG A 29 17.18 3.61 2.32
C ARG A 29 16.32 4.09 1.18
N ILE A 30 15.00 4.08 1.35
CA ILE A 30 14.07 4.66 0.37
C ILE A 30 14.42 6.12 0.11
N TRP A 31 14.74 6.88 1.17
CA TRP A 31 15.18 8.26 1.05
C TRP A 31 16.49 8.41 0.26
N GLY A 32 17.40 7.43 0.38
CA GLY A 32 18.62 7.36 -0.42
C GLY A 32 18.36 7.32 -1.93
N TYR A 33 17.39 6.52 -2.37
CA TYR A 33 16.98 6.50 -3.78
C TYR A 33 16.34 7.84 -4.23
N LEU A 34 15.59 8.49 -3.34
CA LEU A 34 14.96 9.78 -3.59
C LEU A 34 15.94 10.98 -3.59
N ASP A 35 17.10 10.86 -2.94
CA ASP A 35 18.05 11.98 -2.81
C ASP A 35 18.55 12.50 -4.17
N THR A 36 18.61 11.61 -5.16
CA THR A 36 18.90 11.95 -6.57
C THR A 36 17.96 13.02 -7.12
N ASP A 37 16.70 13.06 -6.65
CA ASP A 37 15.66 13.99 -7.09
C ASP A 37 15.24 14.99 -5.98
N ARG A 38 16.05 15.19 -4.93
CA ARG A 38 15.73 16.03 -3.76
C ARG A 38 15.23 17.44 -4.09
N ARG A 39 15.78 18.08 -5.14
CA ARG A 39 15.35 19.41 -5.58
C ARG A 39 13.92 19.40 -6.10
N LYS A 40 13.53 18.36 -6.83
CA LYS A 40 12.17 18.19 -7.35
C LYS A 40 11.18 17.93 -6.23
N LEU A 41 11.57 17.14 -5.22
CA LEU A 41 10.74 16.90 -4.03
C LEU A 41 10.51 18.19 -3.24
N LEU A 42 11.54 19.02 -3.04
CA LEU A 42 11.37 20.34 -2.40
C LEU A 42 10.41 21.24 -3.18
N ILE A 43 10.50 21.25 -4.52
CA ILE A 43 9.54 21.97 -5.37
C ILE A 43 8.12 21.43 -5.18
N VAL A 44 7.94 20.11 -5.15
CA VAL A 44 6.64 19.48 -4.91
C VAL A 44 6.07 19.88 -3.55
N PHE A 45 6.86 19.81 -2.47
CA PHE A 45 6.41 20.23 -1.14
C PHE A 45 6.04 21.72 -1.09
N GLY A 46 6.80 22.58 -1.76
CA GLY A 46 6.49 24.01 -1.89
C GLY A 46 5.21 24.28 -2.68
N LEU A 47 5.04 23.63 -3.84
CA LEU A 47 3.82 23.71 -4.65
C LEU A 47 2.61 23.22 -3.87
N THR A 48 2.75 22.11 -3.14
CA THR A 48 1.68 21.54 -2.32
C THR A 48 1.26 22.50 -1.22
N LEU A 49 2.23 23.09 -0.50
CA LEU A 49 1.94 24.09 0.52
C LEU A 49 1.19 25.29 -0.07
N PHE A 50 1.64 25.79 -1.23
CA PHE A 50 0.99 26.90 -1.92
C PHE A 50 -0.45 26.56 -2.34
N THR A 51 -0.69 25.41 -2.98
CA THR A 51 -2.03 25.01 -3.43
C THR A 51 -2.99 24.76 -2.26
N THR A 52 -2.50 24.18 -1.16
CA THR A 52 -3.29 24.02 0.07
C THR A 52 -3.65 25.37 0.68
N LEU A 53 -2.70 26.29 0.81
CA LEU A 53 -2.96 27.64 1.34
C LEU A 53 -3.91 28.43 0.43
N ALA A 54 -3.72 28.37 -0.89
CA ALA A 54 -4.61 29.00 -1.87
C ALA A 54 -6.05 28.46 -1.74
N THR A 55 -6.21 27.17 -1.46
CA THR A 55 -7.52 26.56 -1.22
C THR A 55 -8.16 27.08 0.07
N ILE A 56 -7.39 27.19 1.16
CA ILE A 56 -7.89 27.72 2.45
C ILE A 56 -8.32 29.18 2.31
N VAL A 57 -7.49 30.01 1.66
CA VAL A 57 -7.78 31.43 1.39
C VAL A 57 -8.97 31.57 0.44
N GLY A 58 -9.00 30.82 -0.66
CA GLY A 58 -10.10 30.85 -1.63
C GLY A 58 -11.46 30.55 -1.00
N ASN A 59 -11.49 29.55 -0.12
CA ASN A 59 -12.68 29.23 0.66
C ASN A 59 -13.12 30.37 1.58
N ARG A 60 -12.19 31.11 2.20
CA ARG A 60 -12.52 32.30 2.98
C ARG A 60 -13.06 33.43 2.10
N VAL A 61 -12.44 33.65 0.95
CA VAL A 61 -12.90 34.67 -0.01
C VAL A 61 -14.33 34.39 -0.46
N ASN A 62 -14.71 33.12 -0.66
CA ASN A 62 -16.12 32.78 -0.95
C ASN A 62 -17.08 33.28 0.15
N GLY A 63 -16.71 33.18 1.42
CA GLY A 63 -17.51 33.74 2.52
C GLY A 63 -17.60 35.26 2.49
N ILE A 64 -16.49 35.95 2.19
CA ILE A 64 -16.47 37.41 2.05
C ILE A 64 -17.34 37.85 0.87
N VAL A 65 -17.34 37.07 -0.22
CA VAL A 65 -18.21 37.29 -1.39
C VAL A 65 -19.68 37.36 -0.98
N VAL A 66 -20.12 36.42 -0.14
CA VAL A 66 -21.48 36.37 0.40
C VAL A 66 -21.78 37.61 1.25
N ASP A 67 -20.89 37.98 2.17
CA ASP A 67 -21.12 39.06 3.14
C ASP A 67 -21.07 40.48 2.56
N GLN A 68 -20.22 40.72 1.56
CA GLN A 68 -19.95 42.09 1.08
C GLN A 68 -20.60 42.40 -0.26
N PHE A 69 -20.84 41.41 -1.11
CA PHE A 69 -21.24 41.65 -2.49
C PHE A 69 -22.64 41.14 -2.81
N ILE A 70 -23.01 39.94 -2.32
CA ILE A 70 -24.33 39.37 -2.54
C ILE A 70 -25.39 40.07 -1.67
N THR A 71 -25.15 40.18 -0.36
CA THR A 71 -26.08 40.86 0.57
C THR A 71 -26.22 42.36 0.32
N LYS A 72 -25.20 43.02 -0.26
CA LYS A 72 -25.22 44.47 -0.57
C LYS A 72 -25.58 44.80 -2.02
N GLY A 73 -25.87 43.80 -2.87
CA GLY A 73 -26.29 43.99 -4.26
C GLY A 73 -25.23 44.57 -5.21
N ARG A 74 -23.93 44.45 -4.89
CA ARG A 74 -22.84 45.05 -5.68
C ARG A 74 -22.36 44.12 -6.80
N LEU A 75 -23.13 44.04 -7.87
CA LEU A 75 -22.91 43.10 -8.99
C LEU A 75 -21.57 43.30 -9.73
N ARG A 76 -21.12 44.55 -9.91
CA ARG A 76 -19.86 44.82 -10.64
C ARG A 76 -18.62 44.33 -9.89
N GLU A 77 -18.58 44.54 -8.58
CA GLU A 77 -17.49 44.07 -7.73
C GLU A 77 -17.53 42.53 -7.57
N LEU A 78 -18.72 41.94 -7.54
CA LEU A 78 -18.92 40.49 -7.57
C LEU A 78 -18.27 39.83 -8.80
N PHE A 79 -18.44 40.40 -9.99
CA PHE A 79 -17.80 39.89 -11.21
C PHE A 79 -16.26 39.95 -11.13
N ILE A 80 -15.70 41.01 -10.56
CA ILE A 80 -14.24 41.16 -10.41
C ILE A 80 -13.68 40.12 -9.44
N VAL A 81 -14.30 39.97 -8.26
CA VAL A 81 -13.85 38.98 -7.25
C VAL A 81 -14.03 37.56 -7.77
N SER A 82 -15.13 37.28 -8.46
CA SER A 82 -15.36 35.96 -9.09
C SER A 82 -14.33 35.66 -10.18
N GLY A 83 -13.96 36.67 -11.00
CA GLY A 83 -12.88 36.54 -11.98
C GLY A 83 -11.51 36.29 -11.34
N LEU A 84 -11.22 36.97 -10.22
CA LEU A 84 -9.99 36.75 -9.46
C LEU A 84 -9.95 35.34 -8.84
N LEU A 85 -11.06 34.87 -8.28
CA LEU A 85 -11.20 33.50 -7.78
C LEU A 85 -11.03 32.47 -8.90
N ALA A 86 -11.63 32.70 -10.05
CA ALA A 86 -11.46 31.84 -11.23
C ALA A 86 -9.99 31.78 -11.66
N GLY A 87 -9.30 32.93 -11.72
CA GLY A 87 -7.87 32.99 -12.01
C GLY A 87 -7.01 32.26 -10.97
N MET A 88 -7.33 32.41 -9.68
CA MET A 88 -6.64 31.71 -8.59
C MET A 88 -6.85 30.19 -8.66
N TYR A 89 -8.08 29.71 -8.91
CA TYR A 89 -8.35 28.28 -9.07
C TYR A 89 -7.72 27.71 -10.34
N PHE A 90 -7.69 28.47 -11.43
CA PHE A 90 -6.99 28.11 -12.65
C PHE A 90 -5.47 27.96 -12.39
N LEU A 91 -4.86 28.93 -11.71
CA LEU A 91 -3.45 28.87 -11.33
C LEU A 91 -3.16 27.71 -10.37
N SER A 92 -4.02 27.48 -9.38
CA SER A 92 -3.93 26.33 -8.48
C SER A 92 -4.01 24.99 -9.25
N SER A 93 -4.85 24.91 -10.27
CA SER A 93 -4.96 23.73 -11.14
C SER A 93 -3.69 23.49 -11.94
N ILE A 94 -3.07 24.54 -12.48
CA ILE A 94 -1.77 24.47 -13.15
C ILE A 94 -0.68 23.97 -12.20
N PHE A 95 -0.60 24.52 -10.98
CA PHE A 95 0.36 24.07 -9.99
C PHE A 95 0.12 22.63 -9.54
N THR A 96 -1.13 22.21 -9.39
CA THR A 96 -1.49 20.83 -9.09
C THR A 96 -1.07 19.88 -10.22
N TYR A 97 -1.22 20.30 -11.48
CA TYR A 97 -0.74 19.53 -12.64
C TYR A 97 0.78 19.36 -12.62
N PHE A 98 1.54 20.44 -12.38
CA PHE A 98 3.00 20.36 -12.27
C PHE A 98 3.44 19.51 -11.07
N GLN A 99 2.83 19.72 -9.90
CA GLN A 99 3.07 18.94 -8.68
C GLN A 99 2.87 17.45 -8.96
N THR A 100 1.74 17.06 -9.54
CA THR A 100 1.42 15.66 -9.86
C THR A 100 2.38 15.11 -10.89
N SER A 101 2.66 15.84 -11.97
CA SER A 101 3.58 15.42 -13.03
C SER A 101 5.01 15.20 -12.53
N ILE A 102 5.53 16.09 -11.68
CA ILE A 102 6.87 15.96 -11.09
C ILE A 102 6.90 14.75 -10.15
N THR A 103 5.89 14.62 -9.29
CA THR A 103 5.78 13.52 -8.32
C THR A 103 5.76 12.16 -9.04
N THR A 104 4.93 12.02 -10.09
CA THR A 104 4.87 10.80 -10.89
C THR A 104 6.20 10.47 -11.55
N LYS A 105 6.91 11.46 -12.11
CA LYS A 105 8.22 11.23 -12.74
C LYS A 105 9.28 10.78 -11.73
N VAL A 106 9.36 11.42 -10.57
CA VAL A 106 10.33 11.08 -9.51
C VAL A 106 10.11 9.65 -9.04
N ALA A 107 8.86 9.28 -8.77
CA ALA A 107 8.58 7.96 -8.23
C ALA A 107 8.66 6.85 -9.27
N GLN A 108 8.31 7.09 -10.56
CA GLN A 108 8.59 6.12 -11.63
C GLN A 108 10.09 5.89 -11.82
N ARG A 109 10.92 6.94 -11.75
CA ARG A 109 12.38 6.79 -11.78
C ARG A 109 12.92 6.02 -10.58
N THR A 110 12.40 6.33 -9.40
CA THR A 110 12.78 5.63 -8.16
C THR A 110 12.42 4.15 -8.23
N SER A 111 11.20 3.84 -8.69
CA SER A 111 10.75 2.46 -8.90
C SER A 111 11.60 1.74 -9.94
N ALA A 112 11.93 2.39 -11.06
CA ALA A 112 12.81 1.83 -12.07
C ALA A 112 14.23 1.55 -11.53
N ALA A 113 14.80 2.44 -10.71
CA ALA A 113 16.08 2.24 -10.06
C ALA A 113 16.05 1.04 -9.09
N ILE A 114 15.01 0.95 -8.24
CA ILE A 114 14.82 -0.19 -7.33
C ILE A 114 14.67 -1.50 -8.12
N ARG A 115 13.88 -1.53 -9.20
CA ARG A 115 13.74 -2.73 -10.04
C ARG A 115 15.06 -3.11 -10.70
N HIS A 116 15.82 -2.12 -11.17
CA HIS A 116 17.13 -2.35 -11.78
C HIS A 116 18.09 -2.99 -10.77
N ASP A 117 18.22 -2.42 -9.57
CA ASP A 117 19.13 -2.92 -8.55
C ASP A 117 18.71 -4.30 -8.03
N LEU A 118 17.41 -4.51 -7.84
CA LEU A 118 16.85 -5.81 -7.50
C LEU A 118 17.17 -6.86 -8.58
N PHE A 119 16.90 -6.55 -9.84
CA PHE A 119 17.14 -7.46 -10.96
C PHE A 119 18.63 -7.77 -11.15
N ALA A 120 19.48 -6.75 -11.12
CA ALA A 120 20.93 -6.90 -11.21
C ALA A 120 21.47 -7.76 -10.05
N LYS A 121 20.88 -7.62 -8.85
CA LYS A 121 21.24 -8.45 -7.72
C LYS A 121 20.83 -9.90 -7.91
N MET A 122 19.60 -10.15 -8.35
CA MET A 122 19.08 -11.51 -8.58
C MET A 122 19.95 -12.30 -9.57
N GLN A 123 20.50 -11.65 -10.59
CA GLN A 123 21.42 -12.30 -11.54
C GLN A 123 22.73 -12.80 -10.91
N ARG A 124 23.10 -12.33 -9.72
CA ARG A 124 24.33 -12.68 -9.01
C ARG A 124 24.08 -13.50 -7.74
N LEU A 125 22.82 -13.82 -7.44
CA LEU A 125 22.50 -14.62 -6.27
C LEU A 125 22.80 -16.10 -6.53
N PRO A 126 23.23 -16.85 -5.50
CA PRO A 126 23.52 -18.26 -5.65
C PRO A 126 22.28 -19.06 -6.04
N MET A 127 22.48 -20.14 -6.80
CA MET A 127 21.39 -21.05 -7.20
C MET A 127 20.58 -21.57 -6.00
N ARG A 128 21.26 -21.79 -4.87
CA ARG A 128 20.62 -22.17 -3.59
C ARG A 128 19.52 -21.20 -3.16
N TYR A 129 19.64 -19.91 -3.46
CA TYR A 129 18.61 -18.92 -3.15
C TYR A 129 17.32 -19.23 -3.92
N PHE A 130 17.43 -19.58 -5.20
CA PHE A 130 16.30 -19.92 -6.07
C PHE A 130 15.69 -21.29 -5.77
N ASP A 131 16.51 -22.25 -5.33
CA ASP A 131 16.01 -23.58 -4.93
C ASP A 131 15.26 -23.56 -3.59
N THR A 132 15.53 -22.56 -2.74
CA THR A 132 14.92 -22.42 -1.41
C THR A 132 13.73 -21.48 -1.36
N HIS A 133 13.47 -20.72 -2.43
CA HIS A 133 12.40 -19.75 -2.50
C HIS A 133 11.47 -20.03 -3.68
N ASP A 134 10.17 -19.86 -3.48
CA ASP A 134 9.20 -20.04 -4.55
C ASP A 134 9.42 -19.00 -5.66
N ASN A 135 9.51 -19.47 -6.91
CA ASN A 135 9.60 -18.60 -8.09
C ASN A 135 8.47 -17.53 -8.12
N GLY A 136 7.28 -17.88 -7.63
CA GLY A 136 6.15 -16.94 -7.53
C GLY A 136 6.37 -15.83 -6.50
N ASP A 137 6.99 -16.14 -5.35
CA ASP A 137 7.32 -15.13 -4.34
C ASP A 137 8.39 -14.16 -4.88
N ILE A 138 9.43 -14.70 -5.50
CA ILE A 138 10.50 -13.94 -6.16
C ILE A 138 9.92 -12.97 -7.21
N MET A 139 9.02 -13.44 -8.09
CA MET A 139 8.37 -12.59 -9.10
C MET A 139 7.43 -11.55 -8.49
N SER A 140 6.74 -11.87 -7.39
CA SER A 140 5.89 -10.90 -6.68
C SER A 140 6.72 -9.78 -6.04
N ARG A 141 7.94 -10.07 -5.56
CA ARG A 141 8.84 -9.05 -5.04
C ARG A 141 9.28 -8.05 -6.11
N LEU A 142 9.55 -8.53 -7.33
CA LEU A 142 9.96 -7.66 -8.45
C LEU A 142 8.83 -6.77 -8.99
N THR A 143 7.59 -7.25 -8.87
CA THR A 143 6.40 -6.59 -9.40
C THR A 143 5.63 -5.87 -8.30
N ASN A 144 4.78 -6.59 -7.56
CA ASN A 144 3.86 -6.06 -6.57
C ASN A 144 4.55 -5.28 -5.46
N ASP A 145 5.67 -5.77 -4.93
CA ASP A 145 6.31 -5.10 -3.78
C ASP A 145 6.93 -3.77 -4.19
N VAL A 146 7.60 -3.73 -5.35
CA VAL A 146 8.15 -2.48 -5.89
C VAL A 146 7.03 -1.49 -6.24
N ASP A 147 5.88 -1.97 -6.71
CA ASP A 147 4.70 -1.12 -6.95
C ASP A 147 4.06 -0.58 -5.67
N ASN A 148 4.03 -1.37 -4.60
CA ASN A 148 3.60 -0.91 -3.28
C ASN A 148 4.54 0.16 -2.73
N ILE A 149 5.86 0.00 -2.89
CA ILE A 149 6.85 1.04 -2.53
C ILE A 149 6.58 2.31 -3.33
N ASN A 150 6.38 2.17 -4.64
CA ASN A 150 6.07 3.27 -5.55
C ASN A 150 4.82 4.05 -5.09
N THR A 151 3.74 3.33 -4.76
CA THR A 151 2.48 3.92 -4.28
C THR A 151 2.68 4.74 -3.00
N ALA A 152 3.45 4.22 -2.03
CA ALA A 152 3.78 4.98 -0.82
C ALA A 152 4.55 6.26 -1.13
N LEU A 153 5.54 6.17 -2.03
CA LEU A 153 6.39 7.31 -2.41
C LEU A 153 5.63 8.38 -3.19
N MET A 154 4.76 7.99 -4.12
CA MET A 154 3.98 8.91 -4.96
C MET A 154 2.88 9.62 -4.19
N GLN A 155 2.05 8.82 -3.53
CA GLN A 155 0.71 9.25 -3.17
C GLN A 155 0.58 9.40 -1.67
N THR A 156 1.06 8.41 -0.91
CA THR A 156 0.87 8.38 0.54
C THR A 156 1.60 9.52 1.23
N PHE A 157 2.88 9.75 0.93
CA PHE A 157 3.63 10.85 1.58
C PHE A 157 3.08 12.22 1.22
N VAL A 158 2.81 12.48 -0.06
CA VAL A 158 2.29 13.78 -0.51
C VAL A 158 0.89 14.02 0.06
N GLN A 159 0.00 13.02 0.06
CA GLN A 159 -1.33 13.16 0.64
C GLN A 159 -1.30 13.29 2.16
N LEU A 160 -0.38 12.60 2.86
CA LEU A 160 -0.19 12.77 4.29
C LEU A 160 0.26 14.19 4.63
N TYR A 161 1.23 14.72 3.87
CA TYR A 161 1.70 16.10 3.99
C TYR A 161 0.59 17.11 3.73
N THR A 162 -0.11 16.99 2.59
CA THR A 162 -1.27 17.82 2.23
C THR A 162 -2.35 17.74 3.30
N GLY A 163 -2.64 16.54 3.81
CA GLY A 163 -3.65 16.29 4.81
C GLY A 163 -3.33 16.98 6.13
N ILE A 164 -2.10 16.85 6.63
CA ILE A 164 -1.65 17.51 7.86
C ILE A 164 -1.75 19.04 7.72
N ILE A 165 -1.26 19.60 6.61
CA ILE A 165 -1.31 21.06 6.37
C ILE A 165 -2.76 21.53 6.24
N SER A 166 -3.61 20.76 5.57
CA SER A 166 -5.02 21.11 5.42
C SER A 166 -5.72 21.12 6.78
N VAL A 167 -5.56 20.07 7.60
CA VAL A 167 -6.18 19.98 8.92
C VAL A 167 -5.68 21.09 9.84
N VAL A 168 -4.36 21.30 9.92
CA VAL A 168 -3.76 22.34 10.78
C VAL A 168 -4.14 23.74 10.28
N GLY A 169 -4.00 24.00 8.98
CA GLY A 169 -4.29 25.29 8.37
C GLY A 169 -5.77 25.66 8.47
N MET A 170 -6.67 24.71 8.22
CA MET A 170 -8.12 24.94 8.40
C MET A 170 -8.48 25.07 9.87
N GLY A 171 -7.89 24.27 10.76
CA GLY A 171 -8.10 24.41 12.20
C GLY A 171 -7.74 25.80 12.71
N ILE A 172 -6.57 26.32 12.30
CA ILE A 172 -6.14 27.70 12.61
C ILE A 172 -7.11 28.72 12.01
N ALA A 173 -7.48 28.59 10.72
CA ALA A 173 -8.40 29.50 10.06
C ALA A 173 -9.78 29.54 10.73
N MET A 174 -10.29 28.39 11.19
CA MET A 174 -11.55 28.28 11.92
C MET A 174 -11.47 28.95 13.29
N LEU A 175 -10.39 28.70 14.05
CA LEU A 175 -10.18 29.33 15.36
C LEU A 175 -10.11 30.86 15.26
N LEU A 176 -9.46 31.38 14.21
CA LEU A 176 -9.38 32.82 13.95
C LEU A 176 -10.73 33.45 13.60
N LEU A 177 -11.65 32.69 12.99
CA LEU A 177 -12.98 33.17 12.61
C LEU A 177 -13.96 33.14 13.78
N SER A 178 -14.10 31.99 14.44
CA SER A 178 -15.00 31.82 15.58
C SER A 178 -14.60 30.60 16.41
N PRO A 179 -14.07 30.80 17.62
CA PRO A 179 -13.77 29.71 18.55
C PRO A 179 -15.01 28.87 18.90
N LEU A 180 -16.20 29.50 18.96
CA LEU A 180 -17.46 28.82 19.30
C LEU A 180 -17.88 27.81 18.22
N LEU A 181 -17.93 28.23 16.96
CA LEU A 181 -18.28 27.32 15.85
C LEU A 181 -17.20 26.26 15.63
N THR A 182 -15.94 26.60 15.90
CA THR A 182 -14.84 25.64 15.84
C THR A 182 -15.00 24.53 16.86
N GLY A 183 -15.46 24.84 18.08
CA GLY A 183 -15.75 23.83 19.10
C GLY A 183 -16.75 22.77 18.62
N ILE A 184 -17.80 23.18 17.90
CA ILE A 184 -18.79 22.27 17.32
C ILE A 184 -18.12 21.32 16.31
N VAL A 185 -17.27 21.85 15.42
CA VAL A 185 -16.57 21.05 14.40
C VAL A 185 -15.58 20.08 15.03
N VAL A 186 -14.82 20.53 16.03
CA VAL A 186 -13.87 19.68 16.75
C VAL A 186 -14.61 18.56 17.48
N LEU A 187 -15.71 18.85 18.17
CA LEU A 187 -16.54 17.84 18.84
C LEU A 187 -17.10 16.81 17.84
N ALA A 188 -17.63 17.26 16.70
CA ALA A 188 -18.12 16.36 15.66
C ALA A 188 -17.00 15.50 15.07
N SER A 189 -15.81 16.08 14.87
CA SER A 189 -14.64 15.37 14.35
C SER A 189 -14.12 14.33 15.33
N VAL A 190 -14.07 14.65 16.62
CA VAL A 190 -13.70 13.72 17.70
C VAL A 190 -14.71 12.57 17.79
N ALA A 191 -16.01 12.88 17.74
CA ALA A 191 -17.06 11.86 17.72
C ALA A 191 -16.92 10.92 16.51
N THR A 192 -16.67 11.48 15.32
CA THR A 192 -16.42 10.73 14.08
C THR A 192 -15.19 9.84 14.20
N PHE A 193 -14.11 10.34 14.80
CA PHE A 193 -12.87 9.59 15.02
C PHE A 193 -13.08 8.39 15.94
N PHE A 194 -13.73 8.58 17.11
CA PHE A 194 -13.99 7.48 18.04
C PHE A 194 -14.92 6.41 17.44
N TYR A 195 -15.96 6.86 16.74
CA TYR A 195 -16.86 5.96 16.01
C TYR A 195 -16.10 5.16 14.94
N SER A 196 -15.38 5.85 14.04
CA SER A 196 -14.62 5.24 12.95
C SER A 196 -13.58 4.25 13.47
N ARG A 197 -12.87 4.60 14.57
CA ARG A 197 -11.89 3.71 15.20
C ARG A 197 -12.54 2.44 15.74
N THR A 198 -13.71 2.55 16.37
CA THR A 198 -14.43 1.40 16.93
C THR A 198 -14.99 0.52 15.83
N ALA A 199 -15.62 1.13 14.82
CA ALA A 199 -16.14 0.44 13.66
C ALA A 199 -15.02 -0.27 12.89
N ALA A 200 -13.88 0.38 12.66
CA ALA A 200 -12.73 -0.22 11.99
C ALA A 200 -12.25 -1.51 12.68
N ARG A 201 -12.23 -1.57 14.02
CA ARG A 201 -11.86 -2.79 14.76
C ARG A 201 -12.83 -3.93 14.54
N ILE A 202 -14.14 -3.64 14.55
CA ILE A 202 -15.19 -4.64 14.34
C ILE A 202 -15.13 -5.14 12.89
N THR A 203 -15.07 -4.20 11.94
CA THR A 203 -14.98 -4.47 10.51
C THR A 203 -13.73 -5.27 10.16
N GLN A 204 -12.57 -4.93 10.75
CA GLN A 204 -11.33 -5.70 10.58
C GLN A 204 -11.50 -7.15 11.00
N LYS A 205 -12.09 -7.42 12.18
CA LYS A 205 -12.34 -8.79 12.64
C LYS A 205 -13.28 -9.55 11.70
N ALA A 206 -14.31 -8.90 11.18
CA ALA A 206 -15.23 -9.50 10.22
C ALA A 206 -14.55 -9.83 8.89
N PHE A 207 -13.71 -8.92 8.36
CA PHE A 207 -12.91 -9.17 7.16
C PHE A 207 -11.88 -10.28 7.35
N THR A 208 -11.28 -10.41 8.55
CA THR A 208 -10.39 -11.53 8.87
C THR A 208 -11.10 -12.88 8.74
N ILE A 209 -12.32 -12.98 9.25
CA ILE A 209 -13.14 -14.20 9.14
C ILE A 209 -13.54 -14.45 7.68
N GLN A 210 -13.98 -13.41 6.96
CA GLN A 210 -14.29 -13.51 5.52
C GLN A 210 -13.09 -14.04 4.73
N GLN A 211 -11.89 -13.53 5.00
CA GLN A 211 -10.67 -13.95 4.30
C GLN A 211 -10.30 -15.41 4.60
N GLN A 212 -10.54 -15.89 5.83
CA GLN A 212 -10.33 -17.29 6.20
C GLN A 212 -11.29 -18.22 5.43
N GLU A 213 -12.58 -17.92 5.40
CA GLU A 213 -13.56 -18.72 4.67
C GLU A 213 -13.31 -18.68 3.15
N LEU A 214 -12.90 -17.53 2.61
CA LEU A 214 -12.51 -17.40 1.21
C LEU A 214 -11.28 -18.25 0.88
N GLY A 215 -10.30 -18.31 1.80
CA GLY A 215 -9.14 -19.17 1.69
C GLY A 215 -9.54 -20.65 1.61
N SER A 216 -10.39 -21.11 2.52
CA SER A 216 -10.93 -22.48 2.51
C SER A 216 -11.67 -22.80 1.20
N LEU A 217 -12.50 -21.88 0.71
CA LEU A 217 -13.22 -22.02 -0.54
C LEU A 217 -12.26 -22.14 -1.74
N ASN A 218 -11.24 -21.28 -1.81
CA ASN A 218 -10.25 -21.31 -2.88
C ASN A 218 -9.39 -22.58 -2.86
N THR A 219 -8.99 -23.05 -1.68
CA THR A 219 -8.28 -24.34 -1.53
C THR A 219 -9.12 -25.48 -2.08
N GLN A 220 -10.41 -25.52 -1.73
CA GLN A 220 -11.33 -26.54 -2.23
C GLN A 220 -11.48 -26.46 -3.76
N ILE A 221 -11.55 -25.26 -4.32
CA ILE A 221 -11.57 -25.06 -5.79
C ILE A 221 -10.27 -25.57 -6.42
N GLU A 222 -9.11 -25.22 -5.88
CA GLU A 222 -7.80 -25.64 -6.41
C GLU A 222 -7.66 -27.17 -6.41
N GLU A 223 -8.01 -27.82 -5.30
CA GLU A 223 -7.97 -29.28 -5.14
C GLU A 223 -8.93 -29.99 -6.09
N ASN A 224 -10.19 -29.54 -6.17
CA ASN A 224 -11.22 -30.20 -6.99
C ASN A 224 -10.98 -29.99 -8.49
N VAL A 225 -10.52 -28.81 -8.91
CA VAL A 225 -10.24 -28.54 -10.33
C VAL A 225 -9.00 -29.31 -10.78
N SER A 226 -7.95 -29.34 -9.96
CA SER A 226 -6.74 -30.12 -10.24
C SER A 226 -7.04 -31.62 -10.23
N GLY A 227 -7.89 -32.06 -9.30
CA GLY A 227 -8.33 -33.45 -9.12
C GLY A 227 -9.57 -33.85 -9.92
N LYS A 228 -10.02 -33.06 -10.90
CA LYS A 228 -11.31 -33.27 -11.58
C LYS A 228 -11.50 -34.66 -12.17
N GLN A 229 -10.42 -35.26 -12.70
CA GLN A 229 -10.45 -36.61 -13.25
C GLN A 229 -10.73 -37.64 -12.16
N LEU A 230 -10.14 -37.47 -10.97
CA LEU A 230 -10.38 -38.34 -9.82
C LEU A 230 -11.83 -38.24 -9.36
N VAL A 231 -12.36 -37.02 -9.25
CA VAL A 231 -13.77 -36.79 -8.87
C VAL A 231 -14.72 -37.48 -9.85
N GLN A 232 -14.45 -37.39 -11.15
CA GLN A 232 -15.26 -38.04 -12.19
C GLN A 232 -15.11 -39.58 -12.20
N LEU A 233 -13.90 -40.10 -11.98
CA LEU A 233 -13.62 -41.53 -11.94
C LEU A 233 -14.32 -42.24 -10.78
N PHE A 234 -14.45 -41.56 -9.64
CA PHE A 234 -15.08 -42.09 -8.43
C PHE A 234 -16.58 -41.72 -8.29
N ASP A 235 -17.16 -41.03 -9.27
CA ASP A 235 -18.56 -40.58 -9.26
C ASP A 235 -18.93 -39.69 -8.04
N HIS A 236 -17.99 -38.85 -7.59
CA HIS A 236 -18.14 -38.00 -6.40
C HIS A 236 -18.54 -36.54 -6.72
N GLN A 237 -19.11 -36.27 -7.90
CA GLN A 237 -19.44 -34.92 -8.37
C GLN A 237 -20.44 -34.25 -7.42
N GLN A 238 -21.51 -34.95 -7.03
CA GLN A 238 -22.56 -34.40 -6.19
C GLN A 238 -22.04 -34.09 -4.77
N ASP A 239 -21.34 -35.04 -4.14
CA ASP A 239 -20.71 -34.85 -2.83
C ASP A 239 -19.75 -33.64 -2.83
N THR A 240 -19.02 -33.46 -3.93
CA THR A 240 -18.09 -32.33 -4.10
C THR A 240 -18.85 -31.00 -4.19
N ILE A 241 -19.96 -30.97 -4.94
CA ILE A 241 -20.84 -29.80 -5.04
C ILE A 241 -21.49 -29.48 -3.69
N ASP A 242 -21.93 -30.49 -2.93
CA ASP A 242 -22.57 -30.28 -1.63
C ASP A 242 -21.59 -29.71 -0.61
N ARG A 243 -20.36 -30.24 -0.54
CA ARG A 243 -19.28 -29.68 0.28
C ARG A 243 -18.88 -28.26 -0.15
N PHE A 244 -18.89 -28.00 -1.46
CA PHE A 244 -18.66 -26.65 -1.98
C PHE A 244 -19.76 -25.69 -1.53
N ASN A 245 -21.03 -26.09 -1.63
CA ASN A 245 -22.17 -25.29 -1.22
C ASN A 245 -22.14 -24.96 0.28
N GLU A 246 -21.75 -25.92 1.13
CA GLU A 246 -21.59 -25.69 2.57
C GLU A 246 -20.52 -24.62 2.85
N THR A 247 -19.33 -24.76 2.25
CA THR A 247 -18.23 -23.80 2.41
C THR A 247 -18.59 -22.43 1.83
N ASN A 248 -19.25 -22.42 0.66
CA ASN A 248 -19.73 -21.21 0.02
C ASN A 248 -20.80 -20.49 0.87
N ALA A 249 -21.67 -21.23 1.57
CA ALA A 249 -22.65 -20.65 2.49
C ALA A 249 -21.97 -20.01 3.71
N ARG A 250 -20.94 -20.65 4.29
CA ARG A 250 -20.12 -20.04 5.37
C ARG A 250 -19.43 -18.77 4.89
N TYR A 251 -18.79 -18.82 3.72
CA TYR A 251 -18.18 -17.64 3.10
C TYR A 251 -19.20 -16.53 2.88
N THR A 252 -20.38 -16.84 2.33
CA THR A 252 -21.46 -15.87 2.08
C THR A 252 -21.92 -15.21 3.39
N ALA A 253 -22.12 -15.98 4.46
CA ALA A 253 -22.50 -15.43 5.76
C ALA A 253 -21.41 -14.54 6.37
N ALA A 254 -20.14 -14.93 6.24
CA ALA A 254 -19.00 -14.14 6.70
C ALA A 254 -18.85 -12.83 5.89
N ALA A 255 -18.92 -12.92 4.55
CA ALA A 255 -18.85 -11.79 3.65
C ALA A 255 -20.02 -10.81 3.85
N TYR A 256 -21.24 -11.31 4.05
CA TYR A 256 -22.40 -10.48 4.37
C TYR A 256 -22.17 -9.67 5.64
N ARG A 257 -21.70 -10.31 6.73
CA ARG A 257 -21.40 -9.61 7.99
C ARG A 257 -20.30 -8.57 7.81
N ALA A 258 -19.21 -8.92 7.13
CA ALA A 258 -18.11 -7.99 6.88
C ALA A 258 -18.55 -6.77 6.07
N GLN A 259 -19.31 -7.00 4.99
CA GLN A 259 -19.80 -5.92 4.15
C GLN A 259 -20.86 -5.06 4.85
N LEU A 260 -21.71 -5.64 5.70
CA LEU A 260 -22.67 -4.91 6.52
C LEU A 260 -21.93 -3.93 7.45
N PHE A 261 -20.95 -4.42 8.23
CA PHE A 261 -20.19 -3.55 9.15
C PHE A 261 -19.38 -2.49 8.40
N SER A 262 -18.77 -2.84 7.27
CA SER A 262 -18.01 -1.89 6.44
C SER A 262 -18.92 -0.83 5.80
N GLY A 263 -20.07 -1.24 5.29
CA GLY A 263 -21.02 -0.38 4.57
C GLY A 263 -21.65 0.69 5.45
N VAL A 264 -21.77 0.45 6.76
CA VAL A 264 -22.39 1.38 7.72
C VAL A 264 -21.47 2.55 8.09
N ILE A 265 -20.14 2.42 7.94
CA ILE A 265 -19.17 3.46 8.33
C ILE A 265 -19.39 4.77 7.54
N GLY A 266 -19.55 4.68 6.22
CA GLY A 266 -19.72 5.84 5.35
C GLY A 266 -20.96 6.68 5.68
N PRO A 267 -22.16 6.08 5.75
CA PRO A 267 -23.39 6.74 6.16
C PRO A 267 -23.30 7.40 7.54
N PHE A 268 -22.69 6.74 8.54
CA PHE A 268 -22.51 7.36 9.86
C PHE A 268 -21.56 8.56 9.84
N ASN A 269 -20.46 8.48 9.09
CA ASN A 269 -19.56 9.62 8.91
C ASN A 269 -20.27 10.80 8.22
N ASN A 270 -21.10 10.51 7.22
CA ASN A 270 -21.91 11.52 6.55
C ASN A 270 -22.98 12.10 7.50
N MET A 271 -23.62 11.25 8.30
CA MET A 271 -24.61 11.66 9.29
C MET A 271 -23.99 12.61 10.34
N THR A 272 -22.83 12.28 10.91
CA THR A 272 -22.13 13.16 11.87
C THR A 272 -21.74 14.49 11.22
N ASN A 273 -21.28 14.47 9.97
CA ASN A 273 -21.01 15.70 9.21
C ASN A 273 -22.28 16.54 9.00
N ASN A 274 -23.41 15.93 8.68
CA ASN A 274 -24.69 16.64 8.50
C ASN A 274 -25.23 17.19 9.82
N PHE A 275 -25.07 16.48 10.94
CA PHE A 275 -25.39 17.00 12.27
C PHE A 275 -24.51 18.21 12.61
N ALA A 276 -23.21 18.14 12.33
CA ALA A 276 -22.32 19.28 12.52
C ALA A 276 -22.73 20.46 11.64
N TYR A 277 -23.09 20.22 10.37
CA TYR A 277 -23.60 21.23 9.45
C TYR A 277 -24.85 21.93 10.00
N LEU A 278 -25.80 21.14 10.52
CA LEU A 278 -27.03 21.65 11.13
C LEU A 278 -26.74 22.46 12.40
N LEU A 279 -25.88 21.95 13.28
CA LEU A 279 -25.50 22.64 14.52
C LEU A 279 -24.77 23.96 14.25
N ILE A 280 -23.85 24.00 13.28
CA ILE A 280 -23.17 25.24 12.85
C ILE A 280 -24.19 26.24 12.31
N THR A 281 -25.11 25.79 11.47
CA THR A 281 -26.15 26.66 10.88
C THR A 281 -27.07 27.21 11.95
N PHE A 282 -27.54 26.36 12.89
CA PHE A 282 -28.41 26.77 13.99
C PHE A 282 -27.70 27.70 14.97
N ALA A 283 -26.51 27.32 15.46
CA ALA A 283 -25.74 28.14 16.39
C ALA A 283 -25.32 29.48 15.76
N GLY A 284 -24.94 29.46 14.49
CA GLY A 284 -24.63 30.66 13.71
C GLY A 284 -25.85 31.57 13.54
N ALA A 285 -27.02 31.02 13.19
CA ALA A 285 -28.26 31.79 13.06
C ALA A 285 -28.68 32.43 14.39
N VAL A 286 -28.61 31.69 15.49
CA VAL A 286 -28.90 32.22 16.84
C VAL A 286 -27.90 33.32 17.22
N ALA A 287 -26.62 33.17 16.89
CA ALA A 287 -25.61 34.19 17.17
C ALA A 287 -25.85 35.49 16.38
N ILE A 288 -26.29 35.39 15.12
CA ILE A 288 -26.70 36.54 14.31
C ILE A 288 -27.91 37.24 14.93
N LEU A 289 -28.95 36.47 15.30
CA LEU A 289 -30.19 37.01 15.87
C LEU A 289 -29.98 37.68 17.24
N ARG A 290 -29.00 37.20 18.03
CA ARG A 290 -28.62 37.80 19.33
C ARG A 290 -27.76 39.06 19.18
N GLY A 291 -27.50 39.54 17.96
CA GLY A 291 -26.74 40.77 17.71
C GLY A 291 -25.22 40.63 17.87
N GLY A 292 -24.68 39.41 17.86
CA GLY A 292 -23.24 39.18 17.89
C GLY A 292 -22.60 39.61 16.57
N THR A 293 -21.90 40.74 16.55
CA THR A 293 -21.28 41.34 15.34
C THR A 293 -20.13 40.52 14.74
N SER A 294 -19.66 39.47 15.42
CA SER A 294 -18.54 38.64 14.97
C SER A 294 -18.93 37.49 14.03
N ILE A 295 -20.20 37.07 14.00
CA ILE A 295 -20.67 35.95 13.18
C ILE A 295 -21.65 36.48 12.14
N THR A 296 -21.23 36.45 10.87
CA THR A 296 -22.01 36.86 9.71
C THR A 296 -22.47 35.65 8.87
N VAL A 297 -23.38 35.87 7.92
CA VAL A 297 -23.86 34.80 7.01
C VAL A 297 -22.71 34.18 6.22
N GLY A 298 -21.76 34.99 5.75
CA GLY A 298 -20.56 34.55 5.05
C GLY A 298 -19.56 33.82 5.93
N VAL A 299 -19.48 34.14 7.24
CA VAL A 299 -18.72 33.33 8.20
C VAL A 299 -19.36 31.95 8.32
N ILE A 300 -20.68 31.84 8.48
CA ILE A 300 -21.37 30.54 8.51
C ILE A 300 -21.09 29.77 7.22
N PHE A 301 -21.26 30.39 6.06
CA PHE A 301 -20.96 29.77 4.77
C PHE A 301 -19.51 29.26 4.67
N THR A 302 -18.53 30.05 5.13
CA THR A 302 -17.12 29.64 5.20
C THR A 302 -16.95 28.41 6.09
N PHE A 303 -17.59 28.40 7.27
CA PHE A 303 -17.51 27.29 8.23
C PHE A 303 -18.09 25.99 7.67
N LEU A 304 -19.17 26.06 6.89
CA LEU A 304 -19.78 24.87 6.27
C LEU A 304 -18.84 24.24 5.23
N ILE A 305 -18.09 25.07 4.48
CA ILE A 305 -17.05 24.59 3.56
C ILE A 305 -15.86 24.00 4.34
N TYR A 306 -15.40 24.71 5.37
CA TYR A 306 -14.28 24.25 6.21
C TYR A 306 -14.60 22.95 6.95
N LEU A 307 -15.83 22.73 7.41
CA LEU A 307 -16.25 21.48 8.05
C LEU A 307 -15.92 20.28 7.16
N ARG A 308 -16.33 20.30 5.89
CA ARG A 308 -16.09 19.19 4.96
C ARG A 308 -14.60 19.01 4.64
N ASN A 309 -13.88 20.12 4.50
CA ASN A 309 -12.45 20.12 4.21
C ASN A 309 -11.58 19.78 5.43
N PHE A 310 -12.11 19.88 6.64
CA PHE A 310 -11.44 19.48 7.88
C PHE A 310 -11.61 17.97 8.15
N THR A 311 -12.82 17.44 7.98
CA THR A 311 -13.11 16.01 8.27
C THR A 311 -12.62 15.05 7.18
N GLY A 312 -12.66 15.46 5.91
CA GLY A 312 -12.21 14.65 4.78
C GLY A 312 -10.75 14.17 4.90
N PRO A 313 -9.77 15.08 5.05
CA PRO A 313 -8.37 14.72 5.19
C PRO A 313 -8.05 13.85 6.41
N ILE A 314 -8.74 14.03 7.54
CA ILE A 314 -8.57 13.18 8.74
C ILE A 314 -8.86 11.72 8.39
N ASN A 315 -9.97 11.46 7.70
CA ASN A 315 -10.33 10.11 7.27
C ASN A 315 -9.32 9.53 6.27
N ASN A 316 -8.82 10.36 5.36
CA ASN A 316 -7.79 9.94 4.40
C ASN A 316 -6.49 9.55 5.11
N ILE A 317 -6.02 10.34 6.09
CA ILE A 317 -4.81 10.05 6.86
C ILE A 317 -4.90 8.68 7.53
N LEU A 318 -6.06 8.33 8.11
CA LEU A 318 -6.25 7.03 8.74
C LEU A 318 -6.11 5.86 7.76
N ASN A 319 -6.64 6.00 6.55
CA ASN A 319 -6.49 4.99 5.50
C ASN A 319 -5.04 4.89 5.01
N LEU A 320 -4.36 6.03 4.90
CA LEU A 320 -2.98 6.11 4.43
C LEU A 320 -1.96 5.43 5.36
N ILE A 321 -2.23 5.36 6.67
CA ILE A 321 -1.37 4.64 7.63
C ILE A 321 -1.28 3.15 7.26
N ASN A 322 -2.40 2.53 6.87
CA ASN A 322 -2.42 1.12 6.49
C ASN A 322 -1.62 0.89 5.20
N THR A 323 -1.81 1.75 4.20
CA THR A 323 -1.03 1.70 2.96
C THR A 323 0.46 1.90 3.24
N LEU A 324 0.83 2.85 4.10
CA LEU A 324 2.23 3.09 4.48
C LEU A 324 2.86 1.86 5.13
N GLN A 325 2.15 1.17 6.03
CA GLN A 325 2.64 -0.06 6.65
C GLN A 325 2.88 -1.17 5.64
N LEU A 326 1.94 -1.39 4.71
CA LEU A 326 2.06 -2.38 3.63
C LEU A 326 3.27 -2.09 2.74
N SER A 327 3.48 -0.82 2.37
CA SER A 327 4.60 -0.41 1.54
C SER A 327 5.95 -0.52 2.25
N LEU A 328 6.00 -0.26 3.55
CA LEU A 328 7.22 -0.47 4.34
C LEU A 328 7.58 -1.96 4.45
N ALA A 329 6.60 -2.83 4.66
CA ALA A 329 6.80 -4.28 4.63
C ALA A 329 7.26 -4.79 3.27
N SER A 330 6.71 -4.22 2.19
CA SER A 330 7.13 -4.52 0.81
C SER A 330 8.57 -4.05 0.54
N ALA A 331 8.93 -2.86 1.03
CA ALA A 331 10.29 -2.35 0.96
C ALA A 331 11.30 -3.24 1.69
N GLU A 332 10.95 -3.70 2.90
CA GLU A 332 11.81 -4.59 3.67
C GLU A 332 12.07 -5.90 2.93
N ARG A 333 11.03 -6.54 2.37
CA ARG A 333 11.19 -7.76 1.55
C ARG A 333 12.05 -7.54 0.30
N VAL A 334 11.91 -6.40 -0.38
CA VAL A 334 12.77 -6.05 -1.53
C VAL A 334 14.22 -5.86 -1.08
N PHE A 335 14.45 -5.10 0.00
CA PHE A 335 15.80 -4.84 0.50
C PHE A 335 16.49 -6.07 1.07
N GLN A 336 15.75 -7.04 1.62
CA GLN A 336 16.30 -8.35 1.98
C GLN A 336 16.93 -9.07 0.77
N VAL A 337 16.32 -8.98 -0.42
CA VAL A 337 16.89 -9.57 -1.64
C VAL A 337 18.09 -8.76 -2.14
N VAL A 338 17.99 -7.43 -2.13
CA VAL A 338 19.08 -6.52 -2.55
C VAL A 338 20.33 -6.72 -1.68
N ASP A 339 20.12 -6.97 -0.38
CA ASP A 339 21.19 -7.17 0.60
C ASP A 339 21.73 -8.61 0.67
N ALA A 340 21.05 -9.59 0.05
CA ALA A 340 21.50 -10.98 0.09
C ALA A 340 22.92 -11.13 -0.49
N GLU A 341 23.73 -12.04 0.04
CA GLU A 341 25.11 -12.17 -0.43
C GLU A 341 25.14 -12.77 -1.85
N PRO A 342 25.84 -12.13 -2.81
CA PRO A 342 26.01 -12.68 -4.14
C PRO A 342 27.10 -13.75 -4.15
N GLU A 343 27.10 -14.62 -5.16
CA GLU A 343 28.25 -15.48 -5.44
C GLU A 343 29.49 -14.63 -5.72
N LYS A 344 30.63 -15.05 -5.16
CA LYS A 344 31.91 -14.37 -5.32
C LYS A 344 32.95 -15.41 -5.70
N ASP A 345 33.72 -15.08 -6.72
CA ASP A 345 34.90 -15.86 -7.06
C ASP A 345 35.94 -15.77 -5.94
N ALA A 346 36.76 -16.81 -5.85
CA ALA A 346 37.92 -16.79 -4.97
C ALA A 346 38.90 -15.69 -5.41
N PRO A 347 39.65 -15.05 -4.48
CA PRO A 347 40.59 -13.98 -4.82
C PRO A 347 41.67 -14.37 -5.84
N ASN A 348 41.93 -15.67 -5.96
CA ASN A 348 42.90 -16.30 -6.85
C ASN A 348 42.23 -17.10 -7.98
N ALA A 349 40.96 -16.83 -8.29
CA ALA A 349 40.32 -17.41 -9.46
C ALA A 349 41.09 -17.04 -10.73
N VAL A 350 41.21 -18.00 -11.64
CA VAL A 350 42.00 -17.88 -12.87
C VAL A 350 41.06 -17.95 -14.05
N GLU A 351 41.25 -17.08 -15.05
CA GLU A 351 40.55 -17.21 -16.32
C GLU A 351 41.08 -18.43 -17.08
N LEU A 352 40.18 -19.32 -17.47
CA LEU A 352 40.48 -20.52 -18.26
C LEU A 352 40.42 -20.18 -19.75
N ASP A 353 41.59 -19.94 -20.36
CA ASP A 353 41.70 -19.64 -21.81
C ASP A 353 41.68 -20.94 -22.65
N HIS A 354 42.46 -21.94 -22.23
CA HIS A 354 42.52 -23.27 -22.84
C HIS A 354 42.54 -24.37 -21.77
N THR A 355 41.71 -25.40 -21.95
CA THR A 355 41.66 -26.58 -21.07
C THR A 355 41.84 -27.86 -21.88
N ALA A 356 42.60 -28.82 -21.34
CA ALA A 356 42.69 -30.16 -21.90
C ALA A 356 41.38 -30.96 -21.72
N GLY A 357 40.42 -30.46 -20.93
CA GLY A 357 39.11 -31.08 -20.74
C GLY A 357 39.10 -32.29 -19.81
N ASN A 358 40.18 -32.53 -19.05
CA ASN A 358 40.21 -33.59 -18.03
C ASN A 358 39.43 -33.14 -16.78
N VAL A 359 38.49 -33.96 -16.30
CA VAL A 359 37.69 -33.70 -15.09
C VAL A 359 37.98 -34.77 -14.05
N LYS A 360 38.36 -34.38 -12.84
CA LYS A 360 38.59 -35.28 -11.70
C LYS A 360 37.67 -34.91 -10.54
N PHE A 361 36.89 -35.88 -10.08
CA PHE A 361 36.26 -35.86 -8.76
C PHE A 361 37.18 -36.62 -7.81
N ASP A 362 37.53 -36.00 -6.68
CA ASP A 362 38.48 -36.52 -5.71
C ASP A 362 37.85 -36.45 -4.31
N HIS A 363 37.39 -37.59 -3.81
CA HIS A 363 36.75 -37.73 -2.49
C HIS A 363 35.63 -36.69 -2.23
N VAL A 364 34.74 -36.50 -3.21
CA VAL A 364 33.71 -35.46 -3.17
C VAL A 364 32.47 -35.93 -2.40
N SER A 365 32.13 -35.19 -1.35
CA SER A 365 30.86 -35.31 -0.63
C SER A 365 30.04 -34.02 -0.76
N PHE A 366 28.71 -34.12 -0.82
CA PHE A 366 27.83 -32.96 -1.02
C PHE A 366 26.49 -33.11 -0.30
N ALA A 367 26.02 -32.01 0.31
CA ALA A 367 24.73 -31.89 0.96
C ALA A 367 24.09 -30.52 0.63
N TYR A 368 22.82 -30.47 0.22
CA TYR A 368 22.12 -29.21 -0.09
C TYR A 368 21.91 -28.32 1.15
N ASP A 369 21.63 -28.93 2.30
CA ASP A 369 21.36 -28.25 3.57
C ASP A 369 22.56 -28.25 4.53
N GLY A 370 23.68 -28.87 4.11
CA GLY A 370 24.87 -29.09 4.93
C GLY A 370 24.69 -30.13 6.05
N LYS A 371 23.57 -30.86 6.08
CA LYS A 371 23.26 -31.87 7.12
C LYS A 371 23.07 -33.26 6.54
N THR A 372 22.28 -33.37 5.48
CA THR A 372 21.96 -34.65 4.84
C THR A 372 22.81 -34.80 3.59
N GLU A 373 23.88 -35.58 3.69
CA GLU A 373 24.72 -35.89 2.54
C GLU A 373 23.92 -36.67 1.47
N VAL A 374 24.05 -36.20 0.23
CA VAL A 374 23.43 -36.77 -0.97
C VAL A 374 24.48 -37.46 -1.85
N LEU A 375 25.71 -36.94 -1.84
CA LEU A 375 26.88 -37.58 -2.41
C LEU A 375 27.84 -37.93 -1.26
N HIS A 376 28.38 -39.15 -1.29
CA HIS A 376 29.31 -39.65 -0.28
C HIS A 376 30.59 -40.14 -0.96
N ASP A 377 31.69 -39.46 -0.69
CA ASP A 377 33.05 -39.89 -1.07
C ASP A 377 33.22 -40.32 -2.53
N ILE A 378 32.68 -39.53 -3.46
CA ILE A 378 32.69 -39.85 -4.90
C ILE A 378 34.05 -39.50 -5.50
N SER A 379 34.70 -40.50 -6.12
CA SER A 379 35.99 -40.34 -6.80
C SER A 379 35.98 -41.01 -8.18
N PHE A 380 36.24 -40.23 -9.23
CA PHE A 380 36.45 -40.74 -10.60
C PHE A 380 37.20 -39.71 -11.45
N THR A 381 37.76 -40.16 -12.59
CA THR A 381 38.42 -39.28 -13.56
C THR A 381 37.81 -39.53 -14.94
N ALA A 382 37.48 -38.45 -15.65
CA ALA A 382 37.06 -38.47 -17.04
C ALA A 382 38.17 -37.81 -17.88
N HIS A 383 38.75 -38.56 -18.83
CA HIS A 383 39.82 -38.07 -19.68
C HIS A 383 39.27 -37.33 -20.91
N GLN A 384 40.14 -36.53 -21.53
CA GLN A 384 39.84 -35.81 -22.76
C GLN A 384 39.26 -36.74 -23.84
N GLY A 385 38.05 -36.41 -24.31
CA GLY A 385 37.36 -37.16 -25.38
C GLY A 385 36.56 -38.37 -24.90
N GLU A 386 36.58 -38.70 -23.61
CA GLU A 386 35.77 -39.79 -23.06
C GLU A 386 34.32 -39.35 -22.77
N VAL A 387 33.38 -40.28 -22.94
CA VAL A 387 31.99 -40.11 -22.56
C VAL A 387 31.71 -40.99 -21.35
N VAL A 388 31.50 -40.39 -20.18
CA VAL A 388 31.19 -41.10 -18.94
C VAL A 388 29.68 -41.09 -18.69
N ALA A 389 29.09 -42.27 -18.51
CA ALA A 389 27.66 -42.42 -18.24
C ALA A 389 27.40 -42.68 -16.75
N ILE A 390 26.62 -41.81 -16.10
CA ILE A 390 26.22 -41.94 -14.70
C ILE A 390 24.85 -42.63 -14.62
N VAL A 391 24.81 -43.86 -14.09
CA VAL A 391 23.60 -44.71 -14.07
C VAL A 391 23.26 -45.13 -12.64
N GLY A 392 21.98 -45.27 -12.33
CA GLY A 392 21.49 -45.61 -10.99
C GLY A 392 20.00 -45.35 -10.80
N PRO A 393 19.38 -45.75 -9.67
CA PRO A 393 17.99 -45.49 -9.37
C PRO A 393 17.71 -44.00 -9.08
N THR A 394 16.42 -43.61 -9.03
CA THR A 394 16.02 -42.25 -8.60
C THR A 394 16.46 -42.02 -7.15
N GLY A 395 17.08 -40.89 -6.87
CA GLY A 395 17.63 -40.56 -5.55
C GLY A 395 19.07 -40.98 -5.32
N ALA A 396 19.71 -41.68 -6.26
CA ALA A 396 21.12 -42.10 -6.16
C ALA A 396 22.16 -40.97 -6.37
N GLY A 397 21.77 -39.70 -6.27
CA GLY A 397 22.70 -38.57 -6.42
C GLY A 397 23.08 -38.16 -7.86
N LYS A 398 22.50 -38.78 -8.89
CA LYS A 398 22.82 -38.52 -10.31
C LYS A 398 22.54 -37.09 -10.82
N LYS A 399 21.64 -36.35 -10.17
CA LYS A 399 21.29 -34.96 -10.53
C LYS A 399 22.18 -33.92 -9.82
N PRO A 400 22.54 -34.13 -8.54
CA PRO A 400 23.54 -33.31 -7.87
C PRO A 400 24.97 -33.42 -8.44
N LEU A 401 25.33 -34.58 -9.00
CA LEU A 401 26.55 -34.81 -9.77
C LEU A 401 26.49 -34.11 -11.12
#